data_AF-A0A6G3WXV0-F1
#
_entry.id   AF-A0A6G3WXV0-F1
#
_cell.length_a   1.000
_cell.length_b   1.000
_cell.length_c   1.000
_cell.angle_alpha   90.00
_cell.angle_beta   90.00
_cell.angle_gamma   90.00
#
_symmetry.space_group_name_H-M   'P 1'
#
loop_
_entity.id
_entity.type
_entity.pdbx_description
1 polymer ?
#
loop_
_entity_poly.entity_id
_entity_poly.type
_entity_poly.pdbx_seq_one_letter_code
_entity_poly.pdbx_strand_id
1 'polypeptide(L)'
;VRVLGERFSGTGDVLMAGLRWAVEQGFDVINLSLSTTRTRFAQELHSLADSAYFARTVIVASAHNTPVESFPWRFASVISV
;
A
#
# COMPACT_ATOMS: atom_id res chain seq x y z
N VAL A 1 9.17 6.90 -2.84
CA VAL A 1 8.63 6.89 -4.24
C VAL A 1 7.48 7.88 -4.33
N ARG A 2 7.44 8.73 -5.37
CA ARG A 2 6.34 9.69 -5.53
C ARG A 2 5.19 9.04 -6.30
N VAL A 3 4.07 8.79 -5.61
CA VAL A 3 2.83 8.22 -6.20
C VAL A 3 1.65 9.19 -6.16
N LEU A 4 1.81 10.34 -5.50
CA LEU A 4 0.80 11.40 -5.42
C LEU A 4 1.26 12.63 -6.20
N GLY A 5 0.32 13.23 -6.91
CA GLY A 5 0.47 14.53 -7.55
C GLY A 5 0.37 15.69 -6.55
N GLU A 6 0.42 16.91 -7.06
CA GLU A 6 0.43 18.15 -6.27
C GLU A 6 -0.81 18.35 -5.39
N ARG A 7 -1.92 17.69 -5.72
CA ARG A 7 -3.17 17.73 -4.94
C ARG A 7 -3.29 16.61 -3.90
N PHE A 8 -2.17 15.98 -3.54
CA PHE A 8 -2.14 14.81 -2.64
C PHE A 8 -3.02 13.64 -3.12
N SER A 9 -3.22 13.54 -4.43
CA SER A 9 -4.01 12.49 -5.08
C SER A 9 -3.20 11.78 -6.16
N GLY A 10 -3.42 10.48 -6.33
CA GLY A 10 -2.84 9.67 -7.40
C GLY A 10 -3.88 8.71 -7.97
N THR A 11 -3.58 8.11 -9.12
CA THR A 11 -4.39 6.99 -9.60
C THR A 11 -4.00 5.72 -8.86
N GLY A 12 -4.94 4.77 -8.77
CA GLY A 12 -4.62 3.47 -8.18
C GLY A 12 -3.51 2.74 -8.94
N ASP A 13 -3.42 2.92 -10.26
CA ASP A 13 -2.39 2.27 -11.07
C ASP A 13 -0.98 2.81 -10.75
N VAL A 14 -0.85 4.12 -10.50
CA VAL A 14 0.43 4.73 -10.06
C VAL A 14 0.80 4.25 -8.65
N LEU A 15 -0.17 4.11 -7.76
CA LEU A 15 0.05 3.49 -6.45
C LEU A 15 0.56 2.06 -6.59
N MET A 16 -0.09 1.23 -7.41
CA MET A 16 0.33 -0.16 -7.64
C MET A 16 1.75 -0.25 -8.18
N ALA A 17 2.06 0.55 -9.21
CA ALA A 17 3.39 0.59 -9.81
C ALA A 17 4.47 1.03 -8.79
N GLY A 18 4.19 2.09 -8.01
CA GLY A 18 5.15 2.59 -7.02
C GLY A 18 5.37 1.64 -5.84
N LEU A 19 4.30 0.98 -5.37
CA LEU A 19 4.41 -0.02 -4.30
C LEU A 19 5.15 -1.26 -4.79
N ARG A 20 4.82 -1.77 -5.99
CA ARG A 20 5.51 -2.90 -6.61
C ARG A 20 7.01 -2.64 -6.71
N TRP A 21 7.39 -1.49 -7.26
CA TRP A 21 8.80 -1.11 -7.36
C TRP A 21 9.47 -1.07 -5.99
N ALA A 22 8.81 -0.50 -4.97
CA ALA A 22 9.36 -0.42 -3.62
C ALA A 22 9.57 -1.79 -2.97
N VAL A 23 8.63 -2.73 -3.17
CA VAL A 23 8.75 -4.12 -2.72
C VAL A 23 9.90 -4.82 -3.44
N GLU A 24 10.03 -4.63 -4.76
CA GLU A 24 11.11 -5.20 -5.56
C GLU A 24 12.51 -4.68 -5.15
N GLN A 25 12.60 -3.47 -4.60
CA GLN A 25 13.87 -2.96 -4.07
C GLN A 25 14.30 -3.64 -2.75
N GLY A 26 13.39 -4.35 -2.07
CA GLY A 26 13.71 -5.06 -0.83
C GLY A 26 14.08 -4.15 0.34
N PHE A 27 13.47 -2.97 0.45
CA PHE A 27 13.64 -2.10 1.62
C PHE A 27 13.18 -2.81 2.89
N ASP A 28 13.81 -2.53 4.03
CA ASP A 28 13.37 -3.13 5.31
C ASP A 28 11.97 -2.64 5.72
N VAL A 29 11.66 -1.36 5.47
CA VAL A 29 10.40 -0.72 5.84
C VAL A 29 9.86 0.14 4.70
N ILE A 30 8.58 -0.04 4.38
CA ILE A 30 7.82 0.80 3.45
C ILE A 30 6.69 1.48 4.24
N ASN A 31 6.78 2.80 4.37
CA ASN A 31 5.70 3.62 4.91
C ASN A 31 4.71 4.00 3.80
N LEU A 32 3.46 3.60 3.96
CA LEU A 32 2.36 3.86 3.03
C LEU A 32 1.26 4.67 3.73
N SER A 33 1.45 5.98 3.77
CA SER A 33 0.51 6.94 4.38
C SER A 33 -0.68 7.28 3.47
N LEU A 34 -1.18 6.31 2.70
CA LEU A 34 -2.37 6.46 1.87
C LEU A 34 -3.10 5.11 1.70
N SER A 35 -4.40 5.18 1.40
CA SER A 35 -5.24 4.01 1.16
C SER A 35 -6.14 4.22 -0.06
N THR A 36 -6.74 3.14 -0.54
CA THR A 36 -7.75 3.20 -1.60
C THR A 36 -9.01 2.43 -1.20
N THR A 37 -10.17 3.00 -1.52
CA THR A 37 -11.48 2.34 -1.40
C THR A 37 -11.83 1.52 -2.64
N ARG A 38 -10.98 1.55 -3.67
CA ARG A 38 -11.23 0.87 -4.96
C ARG A 38 -10.94 -0.62 -4.83
N THR A 39 -11.99 -1.41 -4.67
CA THR A 39 -11.93 -2.86 -4.48
C THR A 39 -11.21 -3.63 -5.59
N ARG A 40 -11.20 -3.11 -6.84
CA ARG A 40 -10.46 -3.72 -7.95
C ARG A 40 -8.95 -3.91 -7.68
N PHE A 41 -8.37 -3.09 -6.80
CA PHE A 41 -6.95 -3.20 -6.44
C PHE A 41 -6.71 -4.05 -5.19
N ALA A 42 -7.76 -4.50 -4.50
CA ALA A 42 -7.62 -5.21 -3.23
C ALA A 42 -6.79 -6.49 -3.37
N GLN A 43 -7.08 -7.30 -4.39
CA GLN A 43 -6.36 -8.55 -4.63
C GLN A 43 -4.88 -8.32 -4.94
N GLU A 44 -4.57 -7.34 -5.80
CA GLU A 44 -3.19 -7.05 -6.19
C GLU A 44 -2.39 -6.42 -5.03
N LEU A 45 -3.02 -5.53 -4.24
CA LEU A 45 -2.42 -4.99 -3.02
C LEU A 45 -2.15 -6.09 -2.00
N HIS A 46 -3.05 -7.08 -1.87
CA HIS A 46 -2.84 -8.22 -0.97
C HIS A 46 -1.64 -9.05 -1.42
N SER A 47 -1.55 -9.38 -2.70
CA SER A 47 -0.41 -10.11 -3.25
C SER A 47 0.92 -9.37 -3.06
N LEU A 48 0.94 -8.04 -3.22
CA LEU A 48 2.14 -7.23 -2.97
C LEU A 48 2.49 -7.19 -1.48
N ALA A 49 1.50 -7.06 -0.60
CA ALA A 49 1.72 -7.06 0.84
C ALA A 49 2.29 -8.39 1.34
N ASP A 50 1.76 -9.52 0.86
CA ASP A 50 2.28 -10.85 1.21
C ASP A 50 3.70 -11.04 0.65
N SER A 51 3.94 -10.59 -0.57
CA SER A 51 5.28 -10.65 -1.19
C SER A 51 6.30 -9.86 -0.37
N ALA A 52 5.94 -8.66 0.09
CA ALA A 52 6.77 -7.86 0.99
C ALA A 52 7.04 -8.60 2.32
N TYR A 53 5.99 -9.14 2.94
CA TYR A 53 6.10 -9.91 4.18
C TYR A 53 7.09 -11.08 4.06
N PHE A 54 6.95 -11.91 3.02
CA PHE A 54 7.86 -13.04 2.78
C PHE A 54 9.28 -12.59 2.43
N ALA A 55 9.44 -11.43 1.81
CA ALA A 55 10.74 -10.81 1.54
C ALA A 55 11.36 -10.13 2.77
N ARG A 56 10.72 -10.20 3.95
CA ARG A 56 11.14 -9.52 5.19
C ARG A 56 11.10 -7.99 5.11
N THR A 57 10.27 -7.45 4.23
CA THR A 57 9.93 -6.03 4.14
C THR A 57 8.64 -5.76 4.90
N VAL A 58 8.69 -4.84 5.87
CA VAL A 58 7.50 -4.42 6.63
C VAL A 58 6.79 -3.29 5.90
N ILE A 59 5.51 -3.46 5.61
CA ILE A 59 4.65 -2.36 5.16
C ILE A 59 3.90 -1.80 6.37
N VAL A 60 4.02 -0.50 6.60
CA VAL A 60 3.20 0.25 7.56
C VAL A 60 2.18 1.05 6.77
N ALA A 61 0.89 0.76 6.96
CA ALA A 61 -0.19 1.35 6.19
C ALA A 61 -1.18 2.09 7.08
N SER A 62 -1.46 3.34 6.72
CA SER A 62 -2.44 4.15 7.45
C SER A 62 -3.87 3.73 7.13
N ALA A 63 -4.70 3.61 8.16
CA ALA A 63 -6.14 3.52 8.05
C ALA A 63 -6.72 4.79 7.42
N HIS A 64 -7.95 4.68 6.90
CA HIS A 64 -8.62 5.84 6.35
C HIS A 64 -9.05 6.79 7.47
N ASN A 65 -8.96 8.10 7.24
CA ASN A 65 -9.38 9.13 8.21
C ASN A 65 -10.91 9.24 8.39
N THR A 66 -11.69 8.38 7.72
CA THR A 66 -13.15 8.29 7.80
C THR A 66 -13.56 6.82 7.86
N PRO A 67 -14.76 6.47 8.37
CA PRO A 67 -15.20 5.08 8.55
C PRO A 67 -15.61 4.45 7.21
N VAL A 68 -14.64 4.23 6.34
CA VAL A 68 -14.81 3.60 5.03
C VAL A 68 -13.92 2.39 4.91
N GLU A 69 -14.40 1.39 4.17
CA GLU A 69 -13.57 0.25 3.83
C GLU A 69 -12.50 0.67 2.82
N SER A 70 -11.23 0.47 3.18
CA SER A 70 -10.09 0.78 2.34
C SER A 70 -8.95 -0.20 2.57
N PHE A 71 -8.02 -0.21 1.63
CA PHE A 71 -6.86 -1.09 1.59
C PHE A 71 -5.56 -0.26 1.49
N PRO A 72 -4.42 -0.77 1.99
CA PRO A 72 -4.17 -2.14 2.45
C PRO A 72 -4.19 -2.38 3.96
N TRP A 73 -4.48 -1.38 4.81
CA TRP A 73 -4.40 -1.47 6.28
C TRP A 73 -5.22 -2.62 6.92
N ARG A 74 -6.10 -3.29 6.19
CA ARG A 74 -6.84 -4.44 6.72
C ARG A 74 -6.14 -5.79 6.55
N PHE A 75 -5.02 -5.84 5.85
CA PHE A 75 -4.33 -7.10 5.57
C PHE A 75 -3.47 -7.54 6.76
N ALA A 76 -3.44 -8.84 7.03
CA ALA A 76 -2.64 -9.40 8.12
C ALA A 76 -1.12 -9.24 7.89
N SER A 77 -0.70 -9.08 6.64
CA SER A 77 0.70 -8.89 6.23
C SER A 77 1.20 -7.44 6.39
N VAL A 78 0.38 -6.50 6.86
CA VAL A 78 0.79 -5.10 7.09
C VAL A 78 0.62 -4.68 8.55
N ILE A 79 1.41 -3.71 8.99
CA ILE A 79 1.19 -3.01 10.26
C ILE A 79 0.24 -1.85 9.99
N SER A 80 -0.85 -1.78 10.74
CA SER A 80 -1.86 -0.73 10.62
C SER A 80 -1.60 0.41 11.58
N VAL A 81 -1.78 1.66 11.12
CA VAL A 81 -1.68 2.87 11.94
C VAL A 81 -2.85 3.82 11.72
#